data_AF-A0A534PCJ0-F1
#
_entry.id   AF-A0A534PCJ0-F1
#
_cell.length_a   1.000
_cell.length_b   1.000
_cell.length_c   1.000
_cell.angle_alpha   90.00
_cell.angle_beta   90.00
_cell.angle_gamma   90.00
#
_symmetry.space_group_name_H-M   'P 1'
#
loop_
_entity.id
_entity.type
_entity.pdbx_description
1 polymer ?
#
loop_
_entity_poly.entity_id
_entity_poly.type
_entity_poly.pdbx_seq_one_letter_code
_entity_poly.pdbx_strand_id
1 'polypeptide(L)'
;MLATIDEIDEIQKTGGEREFRLYLDVERGEWLLPKSVWLLQEKLNAYASFILDGKMRELYPYAQPADVRIVVRSRGQPPADALTLVGLVRE
;
A
#
# COMPACT_ATOMS: atom_id res chain seq x y z
N MET A 1 -1.72 -10.14 13.08
CA MET A 1 -2.98 -9.88 12.35
C MET A 1 -2.57 -9.37 10.99
N LEU A 2 -2.84 -10.13 9.93
CA LEU A 2 -2.50 -9.77 8.56
C LEU A 2 -3.18 -8.44 8.21
N ALA A 3 -2.45 -7.52 7.58
CA ALA A 3 -3.01 -6.25 7.14
C ALA A 3 -4.20 -6.53 6.21
N THR A 4 -5.40 -6.16 6.63
CA THR A 4 -6.57 -6.18 5.76
C THR A 4 -6.36 -5.08 4.72
N ILE A 5 -6.61 -5.39 3.45
CA ILE A 5 -6.60 -4.36 2.41
C ILE A 5 -7.92 -3.63 2.54
N ASP A 6 -7.87 -2.42 3.10
CA ASP A 6 -9.06 -1.70 3.52
C ASP A 6 -9.83 -1.12 2.33
N GLU A 7 -9.13 -0.76 1.23
CA GLU A 7 -9.75 -0.13 0.07
C GLU A 7 -8.92 -0.33 -1.21
N ILE A 8 -9.57 -0.70 -2.32
CA ILE A 8 -8.98 -0.79 -3.67
C ILE A 8 -9.81 0.08 -4.63
N ASP A 9 -9.19 1.10 -5.20
CA ASP A 9 -9.77 1.90 -6.28
C ASP A 9 -9.21 1.47 -7.65
N GLU A 10 -10.09 1.28 -8.62
CA GLU A 10 -9.71 1.20 -10.04
C GLU A 10 -9.90 2.57 -10.69
N ILE A 11 -8.82 3.14 -11.22
CA ILE A 11 -8.83 4.41 -11.93
C ILE A 11 -8.60 4.14 -13.41
N GLN A 12 -9.57 4.53 -14.24
CA GLN A 12 -9.39 4.56 -15.69
C GLN A 12 -8.85 5.92 -16.10
N LYS A 13 -7.65 5.94 -16.68
CA LYS A 13 -7.01 7.16 -17.17
C LYS A 13 -7.46 7.43 -18.61
N THR A 14 -7.49 8.71 -18.97
CA THR A 14 -7.79 9.17 -20.33
C THR A 14 -6.70 8.67 -21.28
N GLY A 15 -7.00 7.63 -22.06
CA GLY A 15 -6.03 6.90 -22.89
C GLY A 15 -6.16 5.37 -22.82
N GLY A 16 -7.00 4.84 -21.92
CA GLY A 16 -7.22 3.40 -21.76
C GLY A 16 -6.23 2.72 -20.81
N GLU A 17 -5.29 3.48 -20.25
CA GLU A 17 -4.44 3.04 -19.14
C GLU A 17 -5.29 2.85 -17.88
N ARG A 18 -5.01 1.78 -17.13
CA ARG A 18 -5.66 1.47 -15.86
C ARG A 18 -4.64 1.61 -14.74
N GLU A 19 -5.08 2.14 -13.61
CA GLU A 19 -4.30 2.20 -12.39
C GLU A 19 -5.12 1.64 -11.23
N PHE A 20 -4.57 0.68 -10.50
CA PHE A 20 -5.18 0.18 -9.27
C PHE A 20 -4.48 0.82 -8.08
N ARG A 21 -5.24 1.51 -7.23
CA ARG A 21 -4.73 2.07 -5.98
C ARG A 21 -5.16 1.22 -4.82
N LEU A 22 -4.19 0.69 -4.09
CA LEU A 22 -4.43 -0.03 -2.84
C LEU A 22 -4.08 0.94 -1.71
N TYR A 23 -5.08 1.34 -0.94
CA TYR A 23 -4.85 2.27 0.15
C TYR A 23 -4.45 1.52 1.41
N LEU A 24 -3.29 1.89 1.93
CA LEU A 24 -2.78 1.43 3.20
C LEU A 24 -2.99 2.57 4.19
N ASP A 25 -3.98 2.42 5.07
CA ASP A 25 -4.22 3.39 6.13
C ASP A 25 -3.29 3.13 7.33
N VAL A 26 -2.71 4.23 7.84
CA VAL A 26 -1.96 4.25 9.08
C VAL A 26 -2.61 5.23 10.04
N GLU A 27 -3.19 4.69 11.11
CA GLU A 27 -3.89 5.49 12.12
C GLU A 27 -2.93 6.26 13.02
N ARG A 28 -3.40 7.37 13.60
CA ARG A 28 -2.58 8.22 14.49
C ARG A 28 -1.98 7.43 15.66
N GLY A 29 -2.74 6.48 16.20
CA GLY A 29 -2.30 5.63 17.30
C GLY A 29 -1.13 4.70 16.92
N GLU A 30 -1.02 4.30 15.65
CA GLU A 30 0.05 3.43 15.19
C GLU A 30 1.41 4.14 15.20
N TRP A 31 1.43 5.45 14.88
CA TRP A 31 2.64 6.27 14.93
C TRP A 31 3.19 6.45 16.35
N LEU A 32 2.33 6.31 17.37
CA LEU A 32 2.73 6.42 18.77
C LEU A 32 3.43 5.15 19.28
N LEU A 33 3.41 4.06 18.51
CA LEU A 33 4.04 2.80 18.91
C LEU A 33 5.56 2.87 18.69
N PRO A 34 6.39 2.34 19.60
CA PRO A 34 7.84 2.27 19.42
C PRO A 34 8.28 1.52 18.15
N LYS A 35 7.43 0.62 17.65
CA LYS A 35 7.66 -0.22 16.47
C LYS A 35 6.89 0.26 15.22
N SER A 36 6.47 1.52 15.19
CA SER A 36 5.62 2.06 14.12
C SER A 36 6.22 1.89 12.71
N VAL A 37 7.53 2.12 12.55
CA VAL A 37 8.24 1.94 11.27
C VAL A 37 8.24 0.47 10.83
N TRP A 38 8.51 -0.45 11.75
CA TRP A 38 8.45 -1.88 11.48
C TRP A 38 7.04 -2.33 11.10
N LEU A 39 6.01 -1.81 11.80
CA LEU A 39 4.61 -2.09 11.45
C LEU A 39 4.25 -1.59 10.05
N LEU A 40 4.72 -0.40 9.66
CA LEU A 40 4.56 0.11 8.30
C LEU A 40 5.22 -0.82 7.28
N GLN A 41 6.45 -1.27 7.55
CA GLN A 41 7.16 -2.21 6.68
C GLN A 41 6.39 -3.53 6.50
N GLU A 42 5.88 -4.11 7.59
CA GLU A 42 5.08 -5.33 7.55
C GLU A 42 3.79 -5.15 6.73
N LYS A 43 3.11 -4.00 6.88
CA LYS A 43 1.92 -3.68 6.06
C LYS A 43 2.30 -3.55 4.58
N LEU A 44 3.38 -2.84 4.25
CA LEU A 44 3.87 -2.70 2.87
C LEU A 44 4.23 -4.06 2.25
N ASN A 45 4.92 -4.92 3.00
CA ASN A 45 5.26 -6.28 2.57
C ASN A 45 4.00 -7.10 2.29
N ALA A 46 2.99 -7.03 3.16
CA ALA A 46 1.73 -7.73 2.97
C ALA A 46 1.00 -7.28 1.68
N TYR A 47 0.99 -5.98 1.40
CA TYR A 47 0.38 -5.44 0.17
C TYR A 47 1.19 -5.83 -1.07
N ALA A 48 2.52 -5.79 -1.01
CA ALA A 48 3.39 -6.24 -2.09
C ALA A 48 3.18 -7.73 -2.39
N SER A 49 3.13 -8.59 -1.37
CA SER A 49 2.79 -10.01 -1.51
C SER A 49 1.41 -10.20 -2.14
N PHE A 50 0.39 -9.44 -1.73
CA PHE A 50 -0.93 -9.54 -2.35
C PHE A 50 -0.91 -9.27 -3.87
N ILE A 51 -0.08 -8.31 -4.31
CA ILE A 51 0.10 -7.97 -5.73
C ILE A 51 0.90 -9.05 -6.46
N LEU A 52 2.02 -9.48 -5.88
CA LEU A 52 3.01 -10.36 -6.54
C LEU A 52 2.62 -11.84 -6.51
N ASP A 53 1.97 -12.31 -5.44
CA ASP A 53 1.59 -13.72 -5.25
C ASP A 53 0.35 -14.11 -6.08
N GLY A 54 -0.17 -13.20 -6.91
CA GLY A 54 -1.29 -13.47 -7.81
C GLY A 54 -2.67 -13.38 -7.17
N LYS A 55 -2.78 -13.20 -5.85
CA LYS A 55 -4.07 -12.97 -5.16
C LYS A 55 -4.86 -11.81 -5.76
N MET A 56 -4.17 -10.73 -6.13
CA MET A 56 -4.81 -9.63 -6.83
C MET A 56 -5.39 -10.04 -8.18
N ARG A 57 -4.69 -10.90 -8.93
CA ARG A 57 -5.13 -11.40 -10.24
C ARG A 57 -6.30 -12.39 -10.12
N GLU A 58 -6.42 -13.10 -9.00
CA GLU A 58 -7.59 -13.94 -8.72
C GLU A 58 -8.87 -13.10 -8.57
N LEU A 59 -8.78 -11.96 -7.89
CA LEU A 59 -9.91 -11.04 -7.68
C LEU A 59 -10.16 -10.11 -8.89
N TYR A 60 -9.08 -9.69 -9.55
CA TYR A 60 -9.08 -8.77 -10.69
C TYR A 60 -8.23 -9.37 -11.82
N PRO A 61 -8.78 -10.25 -12.68
CA PRO A 61 -8.01 -11.00 -13.70
C PRO A 61 -7.20 -10.16 -14.68
N TYR A 62 -7.63 -8.91 -14.88
CA TYR A 62 -7.03 -7.95 -15.79
C TYR A 62 -5.95 -7.07 -15.12
N ALA A 63 -5.80 -7.14 -13.81
CA ALA A 63 -4.80 -6.35 -13.09
C ALA A 63 -3.40 -6.90 -13.38
N GLN A 64 -2.49 -6.01 -13.80
CA GLN A 64 -1.06 -6.31 -13.89
C GLN A 64 -0.33 -5.59 -12.75
N PRO A 65 0.70 -6.20 -12.14
CA PRO A 65 1.47 -5.56 -11.07
C PRO A 65 2.00 -4.16 -11.42
N ALA A 66 2.35 -3.92 -12.69
CA ALA A 66 2.85 -2.63 -13.17
C ALA A 66 1.80 -1.49 -13.08
N ASP A 67 0.52 -1.84 -13.12
CA ASP A 67 -0.62 -0.92 -13.06
C ASP A 67 -1.01 -0.60 -11.60
N VAL A 68 -0.37 -1.25 -10.62
CA VAL A 68 -0.74 -1.14 -9.22
C VAL A 68 0.12 -0.11 -8.50
N ARG A 69 -0.51 0.69 -7.64
CA ARG A 69 0.13 1.65 -6.75
C ARG A 69 -0.38 1.44 -5.33
N ILE A 70 0.53 1.26 -4.39
CA ILE A 70 0.20 1.30 -2.96
C ILE A 70 0.23 2.76 -2.52
N VAL A 71 -0.85 3.23 -1.93
CA VAL A 71 -0.99 4.61 -1.45
C VAL A 71 -1.07 4.59 0.06
N VAL A 72 -0.03 5.11 0.72
CA VAL A 72 0.00 5.21 2.18
C VAL A 72 -0.78 6.45 2.63
N ARG A 73 -1.92 6.24 3.29
CA ARG A 73 -2.74 7.30 3.89
C ARG A 73 -2.40 7.40 5.38
N SER A 74 -1.68 8.45 5.74
CA SER A 74 -1.30 8.69 7.15
C SER A 74 -2.30 9.62 7.84
N ARG A 75 -2.87 9.17 8.95
CA ARG A 75 -3.57 10.05 9.90
C ARG A 75 -2.59 10.48 10.99
N GLY A 76 -2.22 11.76 10.99
CA GLY A 76 -1.18 12.28 11.89
C GLY A 76 0.20 12.31 11.25
N GLN A 77 1.19 12.78 12.02
CA GLN A 77 2.55 12.99 11.54
C GLN A 77 3.34 11.67 11.60
N PRO A 78 3.74 11.09 10.45
CA PRO A 78 4.67 9.96 10.45
C PRO A 78 6.05 10.40 10.97
N PRO A 79 6.78 9.50 11.66
CA PRO A 79 8.16 9.75 12.04
C PRO A 79 9.05 9.87 10.79
N ALA A 80 10.18 10.58 10.90
CA ALA A 80 11.10 10.79 9.78
C ALA A 80 11.54 9.46 9.13
N ASP A 81 11.82 8.44 9.94
CA ASP A 81 12.24 7.12 9.46
C ASP A 81 11.17 6.42 8.62
N ALA A 82 9.87 6.66 8.89
CA ALA A 82 8.79 6.13 8.07
C ALA A 82 8.74 6.82 6.69
N LEU A 83 9.03 8.12 6.63
CA LEU A 83 9.13 8.84 5.36
C LEU A 83 10.32 8.34 4.53
N THR A 84 11.46 8.07 5.17
CA THR A 84 12.62 7.45 4.53
C THR A 84 12.27 6.09 3.94
N LEU A 85 11.56 5.24 4.71
CA LEU A 85 11.12 3.93 4.23
C LEU A 85 10.22 4.04 2.99
N VAL A 86 9.24 4.94 3.00
CA VAL A 86 8.35 5.16 1.83
C VAL A 86 9.13 5.69 0.63
N GLY A 87 10.14 6.55 0.86
CA GLY A 87 11.04 7.03 -0.20
C GLY A 87 11.80 5.90 -0.89
N LEU A 88 12.33 4.94 -0.11
CA LEU A 88 13.09 3.79 -0.64
C LEU A 88 12.23 2.82 -1.46
N VAL A 89 10.94 2.69 -1.15
CA VAL A 89 10.02 1.75 -1.83
C VAL A 89 9.41 2.37 -3.10
N ARG A 90 9.55 3.68 -3.30
CA ARG A 90 8.98 4.39 -4.45
C ARG A 90 9.84 4.27 -5.72
N GLU A 91 11.13 4.00 -5.57
CA GLU A 91 12.10 3.78 -6.67
C GLU A 91 12.06 2.34 -7.17
#